data_AF-A0A937R6D9-F1
#
_entry.id   AF-A0A937R6D9-F1
#
_cell.length_a   1.000
_cell.length_b   1.000
_cell.length_c   1.000
_cell.angle_alpha   90.00
_cell.angle_beta   90.00
_cell.angle_gamma   90.00
#
_symmetry.space_group_name_H-M   'P 1'
#
loop_
_entity.id
_entity.type
_entity.pdbx_description
1 polymer ?
#
loop_
_entity_poly.entity_id
_entity_poly.type
_entity_poly.pdbx_seq_one_letter_code
_entity_poly.pdbx_strand_id
1 'polypeptide(L)'
;MPETRLNEAAAEAEGQRAPAVADALHAEASRLLRERGIGDLLRSYGHLIYTGSYALNVMAWPDIDLHLVMEPDSLSLDRFFELGRELARLDGVDRLNFRNTCRAPVNGLPGGLYWGMRLDAGAPSTTWKVDLWATEADDLEANLALMSRFQEAMDGPSRRLIVQTKRALLTPAGRTPVLSGIHIYEAILFRGLRSLDDIRSYLREQGVDGV
;
A
#
# COMPACT_ATOMS: atom_id res chain seq x y z
N MET A 1 -10.24 13.45 -37.58
CA MET A 1 -11.27 13.02 -36.60
C MET A 1 -11.48 11.49 -36.45
N PRO A 2 -10.50 10.59 -36.71
CA PRO A 2 -10.55 9.21 -36.21
C PRO A 2 -9.71 8.98 -34.93
N GLU A 3 -8.59 9.68 -34.75
CA GLU A 3 -7.65 9.46 -33.64
C GLU A 3 -8.23 9.81 -32.26
N THR A 4 -9.05 10.86 -32.16
CA THR A 4 -9.69 11.26 -30.90
C THR A 4 -10.66 10.19 -30.38
N ARG A 5 -11.46 9.58 -31.27
CA ARG A 5 -12.40 8.51 -30.90
C ARG A 5 -11.71 7.19 -30.52
N LEU A 6 -10.56 6.90 -31.14
CA LEU A 6 -9.74 5.74 -30.77
C LEU A 6 -9.09 5.92 -29.40
N ASN A 7 -8.68 7.14 -29.06
CA ASN A 7 -8.10 7.46 -27.76
C ASN A 7 -9.14 7.45 -26.64
N GLU A 8 -10.35 7.96 -26.89
CA GLU A 8 -11.49 7.91 -25.95
C GLU A 8 -11.93 6.46 -25.67
N ALA A 9 -12.05 5.62 -26.71
CA ALA A 9 -12.40 4.21 -26.54
C ALA A 9 -11.32 3.40 -25.79
N ALA A 10 -10.04 3.71 -26.00
CA ALA A 10 -8.93 3.10 -25.27
C ALA A 10 -8.91 3.54 -23.79
N ALA A 11 -9.18 4.82 -23.51
CA ALA A 11 -9.29 5.35 -22.16
C ALA A 11 -10.51 4.79 -21.41
N GLU A 12 -11.65 4.61 -22.08
CA GLU A 12 -12.82 3.93 -21.51
C GLU A 12 -12.53 2.45 -21.20
N ALA A 13 -11.90 1.73 -22.14
CA ALA A 13 -11.54 0.32 -21.95
C ALA A 13 -10.51 0.12 -20.82
N GLU A 14 -9.50 0.98 -20.71
CA GLU A 14 -8.57 0.99 -19.57
C GLU A 14 -9.31 1.38 -18.28
N GLY A 15 -10.27 2.29 -18.38
CA GLY A 15 -11.06 2.75 -17.25
C GLY A 15 -11.98 1.69 -16.65
N GLN A 16 -12.50 0.78 -17.48
CA GLN A 16 -13.24 -0.41 -17.05
C GLN A 16 -12.34 -1.56 -16.57
N ARG A 17 -11.11 -1.66 -17.07
CA ARG A 17 -10.14 -2.67 -16.63
C ARG A 17 -9.49 -2.36 -15.29
N ALA A 18 -9.33 -1.07 -14.96
CA ALA A 18 -8.61 -0.65 -13.75
C ALA A 18 -9.15 -1.30 -12.45
N PRO A 19 -10.47 -1.30 -12.14
CA PRO A 19 -11.01 -1.99 -10.97
C PRO A 19 -10.73 -3.49 -10.96
N ALA A 20 -10.86 -4.15 -12.12
CA ALA A 20 -10.63 -5.58 -12.23
C ALA A 20 -9.17 -5.95 -11.93
N VAL A 21 -8.21 -5.08 -12.30
CA VAL A 21 -6.80 -5.25 -11.91
C VAL A 21 -6.62 -5.13 -10.40
N ALA A 22 -7.23 -4.12 -9.77
CA ALA A 22 -7.17 -3.96 -8.31
C ALA A 22 -7.79 -5.15 -7.59
N ASP A 23 -8.94 -5.63 -8.05
CA ASP A 23 -9.65 -6.79 -7.49
C ASP A 23 -8.81 -8.07 -7.63
N ALA A 24 -8.16 -8.27 -8.77
CA ALA A 24 -7.28 -9.43 -9.01
C ALA A 24 -6.04 -9.39 -8.09
N LEU A 25 -5.37 -8.23 -8.00
CA LEU A 25 -4.24 -8.04 -7.09
C LEU A 25 -4.66 -8.25 -5.63
N HIS A 26 -5.80 -7.69 -5.21
CA HIS A 26 -6.31 -7.87 -3.87
C HIS A 26 -6.61 -9.34 -3.56
N ALA A 27 -7.26 -10.06 -4.47
CA ALA A 27 -7.53 -11.49 -4.31
C ALA A 27 -6.24 -12.32 -4.20
N GLU A 28 -5.22 -12.01 -5.01
CA GLU A 28 -3.91 -12.65 -4.94
C GLU A 28 -3.20 -12.32 -3.62
N ALA A 29 -3.18 -11.07 -3.19
CA ALA A 29 -2.63 -10.63 -1.91
C ALA A 29 -3.27 -11.38 -0.73
N SER A 30 -4.61 -11.42 -0.68
CA SER A 30 -5.35 -12.14 0.36
C SER A 30 -5.04 -13.64 0.36
N ARG A 31 -4.85 -14.24 -0.82
CA ARG A 31 -4.44 -15.64 -0.96
C ARG A 31 -3.03 -15.84 -0.39
N LEU A 32 -2.06 -15.02 -0.78
CA LEU A 32 -0.67 -15.10 -0.31
C LEU A 32 -0.57 -14.94 1.20
N LEU A 33 -1.21 -13.91 1.77
CA LEU A 33 -1.20 -13.67 3.23
C LEU A 33 -1.74 -14.86 4.02
N ARG A 34 -2.76 -15.56 3.49
CA ARG A 34 -3.37 -16.73 4.10
C ARG A 34 -2.51 -17.99 3.91
N GLU A 35 -2.13 -18.31 2.68
CA GLU A 35 -1.40 -19.54 2.36
C GLU A 35 0.02 -19.57 2.92
N ARG A 36 0.64 -18.40 3.10
CA ARG A 36 1.97 -18.28 3.71
C ARG A 36 1.93 -18.11 5.23
N GLY A 37 0.75 -18.07 5.85
CA GLY A 37 0.61 -17.91 7.31
C GLY A 37 1.10 -16.57 7.86
N ILE A 38 1.30 -15.56 7.01
CA ILE A 38 1.83 -14.25 7.41
C ILE A 38 0.90 -13.56 8.41
N GLY A 39 -0.40 -13.56 8.11
CA GLY A 39 -1.39 -12.91 8.97
C GLY A 39 -1.45 -13.53 10.37
N ASP A 40 -1.37 -14.86 10.46
CA ASP A 40 -1.46 -15.58 11.72
C ASP A 40 -0.19 -15.40 12.56
N LEU A 41 0.98 -15.43 11.92
CA LEU A 41 2.24 -15.08 12.56
C LEU A 41 2.20 -13.66 13.13
N LEU A 42 1.80 -12.66 12.35
CA LEU A 42 1.78 -11.29 12.84
C LEU A 42 0.81 -11.11 14.01
N ARG A 43 -0.36 -11.76 13.98
CA ARG A 43 -1.32 -11.74 15.09
C ARG A 43 -0.81 -12.37 16.38
N SER A 44 0.19 -13.25 16.33
CA SER A 44 0.80 -13.77 17.58
C SER A 44 1.75 -12.76 18.24
N TYR A 45 2.15 -11.70 17.53
CA TYR A 45 3.03 -10.64 18.04
C TYR A 45 2.29 -9.38 18.46
N GLY A 46 1.05 -9.18 18.01
CA GLY A 46 0.25 -8.00 18.34
C GLY A 46 -1.02 -7.87 17.49
N HIS A 47 -1.60 -6.68 17.49
CA HIS A 47 -2.80 -6.37 16.72
C HIS A 47 -2.43 -5.99 15.28
N LEU A 48 -2.72 -6.91 14.34
CA LEU A 48 -2.50 -6.69 12.91
C LEU A 48 -3.62 -5.84 12.29
N ILE A 49 -3.23 -4.74 11.66
CA ILE A 49 -4.07 -3.87 10.86
C ILE A 49 -3.60 -3.93 9.41
N TYR A 50 -4.54 -4.11 8.50
CA TYR A 50 -4.30 -3.94 7.08
C TYR A 50 -4.48 -2.47 6.71
N THR A 51 -3.53 -1.89 5.97
CA THR A 51 -3.59 -0.47 5.59
C THR A 51 -3.38 -0.30 4.08
N GLY A 52 -3.31 0.95 3.64
CA GLY A 52 -2.86 1.30 2.29
C GLY A 52 -3.77 0.78 1.18
N SER A 53 -3.16 0.46 0.04
CA SER A 53 -3.89 0.08 -1.18
C SER A 53 -4.65 -1.23 -1.02
N TYR A 54 -4.11 -2.16 -0.22
CA TYR A 54 -4.71 -3.45 0.07
C TYR A 54 -6.00 -3.28 0.86
N ALA A 55 -5.98 -2.58 2.01
CA ALA A 55 -7.17 -2.39 2.85
C ALA A 55 -8.32 -1.63 2.15
N LEU A 56 -7.99 -0.80 1.16
CA LEU A 56 -8.94 0.00 0.40
C LEU A 56 -9.33 -0.65 -0.94
N ASN A 57 -8.78 -1.83 -1.28
CA ASN A 57 -8.95 -2.50 -2.56
C ASN A 57 -8.76 -1.56 -3.78
N VAL A 58 -7.65 -0.81 -3.76
CA VAL A 58 -7.24 0.14 -4.82
C VAL A 58 -5.78 -0.09 -5.23
N MET A 59 -5.40 -1.36 -5.29
CA MET A 59 -4.06 -1.81 -5.67
C MET A 59 -3.79 -1.55 -7.15
N ALA A 60 -2.57 -1.13 -7.46
CA ALA A 60 -2.11 -0.92 -8.83
C ALA A 60 -0.82 -1.70 -9.16
N TRP A 61 -0.16 -2.23 -8.14
CA TRP A 61 1.05 -3.04 -8.20
C TRP A 61 1.05 -4.03 -7.02
N PRO A 62 1.90 -5.06 -7.00
CA PRO A 62 1.88 -6.12 -5.98
C PRO A 62 2.50 -5.64 -4.65
N ASP A 63 1.77 -4.79 -3.93
CA ASP A 63 2.16 -4.21 -2.65
C ASP A 63 1.16 -4.45 -1.53
N ILE A 64 1.67 -4.77 -0.35
CA ILE A 64 0.84 -4.95 0.84
C ILE A 64 1.44 -4.12 1.96
N ASP A 65 0.65 -3.17 2.46
CA ASP A 65 0.99 -2.38 3.64
C ASP A 65 0.31 -3.01 4.86
N LEU A 66 1.12 -3.36 5.85
CA LEU A 66 0.72 -3.96 7.11
C LEU A 66 1.21 -3.09 8.26
N HIS A 67 0.33 -2.90 9.24
CA HIS A 67 0.68 -2.24 10.49
C HIS A 67 0.45 -3.20 11.63
N LEU A 68 1.48 -3.45 12.45
CA LEU A 68 1.43 -4.29 13.63
C LEU A 68 1.54 -3.42 14.87
N VAL A 69 0.46 -3.34 15.63
CA VAL A 69 0.50 -2.65 16.93
C VAL A 69 0.89 -3.67 17.98
N MET A 70 2.07 -3.47 18.57
CA MET A 70 2.55 -4.31 19.65
C MET A 70 2.06 -3.75 20.99
N GLU A 71 1.84 -4.62 21.97
CA GLU A 71 1.44 -4.20 23.32
C GLU A 71 2.45 -3.18 23.89
N PRO A 72 2.02 -2.26 24.77
CA PRO A 72 2.93 -1.33 25.45
C PRO A 72 4.13 -2.05 26.08
N ASP A 73 5.31 -1.44 26.00
CA ASP A 73 6.60 -1.99 26.47
C ASP A 73 7.08 -3.27 25.76
N SER A 74 6.32 -3.79 24.78
CA SER A 74 6.69 -5.00 24.04
C SER A 74 7.39 -4.72 22.71
N LEU A 75 7.37 -3.47 22.22
CA LEU A 75 8.10 -3.03 21.04
C LEU A 75 9.61 -2.91 21.34
N SER A 76 10.26 -4.05 21.54
CA SER A 76 11.71 -4.16 21.69
C SER A 76 12.36 -4.62 20.38
N LEU A 77 13.63 -4.23 20.18
CA LEU A 77 14.41 -4.72 19.05
C LEU A 77 14.49 -6.25 19.07
N ASP A 78 14.77 -6.84 20.22
CA ASP A 78 14.92 -8.30 20.33
C ASP A 78 13.66 -9.03 19.89
N ARG A 79 12.48 -8.57 20.34
CA ARG A 79 11.20 -9.17 19.96
C ARG A 79 10.87 -8.93 18.49
N PHE A 80 11.19 -7.77 17.94
CA PHE A 80 10.95 -7.47 16.53
C PHE A 80 11.91 -8.22 15.58
N PHE A 81 13.14 -8.51 16.03
CA PHE A 81 14.06 -9.40 15.33
C PHE A 81 13.68 -10.87 15.48
N GLU A 82 13.04 -11.28 16.59
CA GLU A 82 12.43 -12.60 16.69
C GLU A 82 11.32 -12.80 15.66
N LEU A 83 10.44 -11.80 15.51
CA LEU A 83 9.46 -11.77 14.42
C LEU A 83 10.15 -11.84 13.05
N GLY A 84 11.21 -11.07 12.84
CA GLY A 84 12.00 -11.09 11.60
C GLY A 84 12.57 -12.48 11.28
N ARG A 85 13.06 -13.22 12.30
CA ARG A 85 13.52 -14.61 12.16
C ARG A 85 12.40 -15.53 11.71
N GLU A 86 11.20 -15.36 12.25
CA GLU A 86 10.05 -16.20 11.88
C GLU A 86 9.53 -15.86 10.48
N LEU A 87 9.47 -14.57 10.13
CA LEU A 87 9.17 -14.11 8.77
C LEU A 87 10.15 -14.71 7.77
N ALA A 88 11.46 -14.71 8.06
CA ALA A 88 12.50 -15.25 7.17
C ALA A 88 12.36 -16.75 6.91
N ARG A 89 11.58 -17.48 7.72
CA ARG A 89 11.34 -18.93 7.57
C ARG A 89 10.06 -19.24 6.79
N LEU A 90 9.24 -18.24 6.51
CA LEU A 90 8.02 -18.44 5.73
C LEU A 90 8.37 -18.77 4.27
N ASP A 91 7.57 -19.65 3.68
CA ASP A 91 7.73 -20.04 2.28
C ASP A 91 7.62 -18.83 1.33
N GLY A 92 8.55 -18.73 0.38
CA GLY A 92 8.62 -17.63 -0.59
C GLY A 92 9.23 -16.32 -0.08
N VAL A 93 9.64 -16.20 1.19
CA VAL A 93 10.38 -15.01 1.65
C VAL A 93 11.83 -15.09 1.19
N ASP A 94 12.22 -14.22 0.24
CA ASP A 94 13.59 -14.18 -0.29
C ASP A 94 14.45 -13.04 0.28
N ARG A 95 13.81 -12.02 0.87
CA ARG A 95 14.48 -10.82 1.37
C ARG A 95 13.70 -10.15 2.48
N LEU A 96 14.43 -9.71 3.49
CA LEU A 96 13.97 -8.80 4.54
C LEU A 96 14.93 -7.60 4.64
N ASN A 97 14.37 -6.40 4.78
CA ASN A 97 15.09 -5.16 5.01
C ASN A 97 14.62 -4.52 6.31
N PHE A 98 15.54 -4.33 7.25
CA PHE A 98 15.24 -3.68 8.53
C PHE A 98 15.42 -2.17 8.45
N ARG A 99 14.52 -1.42 9.09
CA ARG A 99 14.77 -0.02 9.46
C ARG A 99 14.23 0.28 10.86
N ASN A 100 15.00 1.07 11.61
CA ASN A 100 14.59 1.63 12.89
C ASN A 100 14.40 3.15 12.74
N THR A 101 13.17 3.60 12.57
CA THR A 101 12.87 5.04 12.43
C THR A 101 12.78 5.75 13.77
N CYS A 102 12.67 5.04 14.89
CA CYS A 102 12.81 5.63 16.23
C CYS A 102 14.21 6.23 16.45
N ARG A 103 15.26 5.60 15.88
CA ARG A 103 16.65 6.07 15.98
C ARG A 103 17.10 6.94 14.81
N ALA A 104 16.59 6.67 13.61
CA ALA A 104 16.88 7.43 12.41
C ALA A 104 15.57 7.85 11.72
N PRO A 105 14.92 8.92 12.22
CA PRO A 105 13.66 9.40 11.66
C PRO A 105 13.80 9.74 10.19
N VAL A 106 12.73 9.51 9.44
CA VAL A 106 12.63 9.88 8.03
C VAL A 106 11.37 10.71 7.86
N ASN A 107 11.53 11.90 7.30
CA ASN A 107 10.41 12.80 7.08
C ASN A 107 9.31 12.12 6.27
N GLY A 108 8.07 12.23 6.76
CA GLY A 108 6.89 11.64 6.14
C GLY A 108 6.67 10.14 6.39
N LEU A 109 7.52 9.47 7.17
CA LEU A 109 7.30 8.07 7.60
C LEU A 109 7.00 8.00 9.10
N PRO A 110 6.20 7.01 9.56
CA PRO A 110 5.90 6.87 10.98
C PRO A 110 7.17 6.52 11.80
N GLY A 111 7.18 6.94 13.06
CA GLY A 111 8.12 6.38 14.04
C GLY A 111 7.81 4.90 14.25
N GLY A 112 8.83 4.06 14.43
CA GLY A 112 8.63 2.64 14.64
C GLY A 112 9.77 1.76 14.15
N LEU A 113 9.49 0.46 14.13
CA LEU A 113 10.35 -0.57 13.56
C LEU A 113 9.73 -1.09 12.27
N TYR A 114 10.55 -1.28 11.25
CA TYR A 114 10.09 -1.63 9.92
C TYR A 114 10.79 -2.87 9.38
N TRP A 115 9.99 -3.76 8.78
CA TRP A 115 10.44 -4.83 7.90
C TRP A 115 9.88 -4.60 6.49
N GLY A 116 10.78 -4.41 5.52
CA GLY A 116 10.46 -4.50 4.10
C GLY A 116 10.72 -5.92 3.60
N MET A 117 9.67 -6.64 3.25
CA MET A 117 9.73 -8.04 2.83
C MET A 117 9.50 -8.18 1.32
N ARG A 118 10.21 -9.12 0.71
CA ARG A 118 9.95 -9.59 -0.65
C ARG A 118 9.47 -11.04 -0.60
N LEU A 119 8.33 -11.26 -1.25
CA LEU A 119 7.67 -12.56 -1.35
C LEU A 119 7.63 -13.00 -2.81
N ASP A 120 8.15 -14.19 -3.08
CA ASP A 120 7.92 -14.89 -4.34
C ASP A 120 6.54 -15.57 -4.31
N ALA A 121 5.65 -15.11 -5.19
CA ALA A 121 4.32 -15.69 -5.36
C ALA A 121 4.30 -16.91 -6.31
N GLY A 122 5.45 -17.30 -6.87
CA GLY A 122 5.56 -18.33 -7.89
C GLY A 122 5.35 -17.80 -9.31
N ALA A 123 5.55 -18.67 -10.30
CA ALA A 123 5.58 -18.30 -11.71
C ALA A 123 4.19 -17.92 -12.29
N PRO A 124 4.14 -16.97 -13.25
CA PRO A 124 5.26 -16.16 -13.74
C PRO A 124 5.34 -14.80 -13.02
N SER A 125 6.37 -14.66 -12.18
CA SER A 125 7.16 -13.44 -11.93
C SER A 125 6.51 -12.24 -11.22
N THR A 126 5.60 -12.43 -10.27
CA THR A 126 5.19 -11.32 -9.40
C THR A 126 5.91 -11.43 -8.06
N THR A 127 7.03 -10.73 -7.88
CA THR A 127 7.60 -10.52 -6.55
C THR A 127 6.74 -9.49 -5.83
N TRP A 128 6.13 -9.90 -4.73
CA TRP A 128 5.32 -9.07 -3.88
C TRP A 128 6.21 -8.29 -2.91
N LYS A 129 5.90 -7.00 -2.73
CA LYS A 129 6.45 -6.20 -1.64
C LYS A 129 5.46 -6.23 -0.49
N VAL A 130 5.95 -6.52 0.71
CA VAL A 130 5.16 -6.36 1.94
C VAL A 130 5.91 -5.42 2.84
N ASP A 131 5.27 -4.29 3.16
CA ASP A 131 5.77 -3.31 4.11
C ASP A 131 5.10 -3.58 5.45
N LEU A 132 5.90 -3.93 6.45
CA LEU A 132 5.43 -4.13 7.81
C LEU A 132 5.98 -3.02 8.70
N TRP A 133 5.09 -2.18 9.21
CA TRP A 133 5.41 -1.19 10.24
C TRP A 133 4.95 -1.70 11.60
N ALA A 134 5.80 -1.63 12.61
CA ALA A 134 5.44 -1.91 14.00
C ALA A 134 5.57 -0.66 14.86
N THR A 135 4.52 -0.38 15.63
CA THR A 135 4.42 0.75 16.55
C THR A 135 3.82 0.31 17.87
N GLU A 136 3.84 1.21 18.85
CA GLU A 136 3.09 1.08 20.09
C GLU A 136 1.62 1.49 19.90
N ALA A 137 0.81 1.29 20.95
CA ALA A 137 -0.65 1.40 20.93
C ALA A 137 -1.17 2.79 20.55
N ASP A 138 -0.44 3.86 20.86
CA ASP A 138 -0.90 5.25 20.65
C ASP A 138 -1.19 5.58 19.17
N ASP A 139 -0.55 4.88 18.24
CA ASP A 139 -0.74 5.07 16.79
C ASP A 139 -1.93 4.29 16.22
N LEU A 140 -2.55 3.39 16.99
CA LEU A 140 -3.64 2.51 16.52
C LEU A 140 -4.88 3.31 16.11
N GLU A 141 -5.38 4.17 17.00
CA GLU A 141 -6.64 4.88 16.80
C GLU A 141 -6.55 5.86 15.61
N ALA A 142 -5.43 6.56 15.48
CA ALA A 142 -5.20 7.49 14.38
C ALA A 142 -5.18 6.77 13.01
N ASN A 143 -4.52 5.61 12.93
CA ASN A 143 -4.47 4.83 11.70
C ASN A 143 -5.84 4.23 11.34
N LEU A 144 -6.56 3.70 12.32
CA LEU A 144 -7.93 3.20 12.11
C LEU A 144 -8.86 4.32 11.66
N ALA A 145 -8.83 5.48 12.32
CA ALA A 145 -9.64 6.62 11.95
C ALA A 145 -9.33 7.12 10.53
N LEU A 146 -8.06 7.16 10.13
CA LEU A 146 -7.65 7.55 8.78
C LEU A 146 -8.17 6.56 7.73
N MET A 147 -8.03 5.25 7.97
CA MET A 147 -8.53 4.23 7.04
C MET A 147 -10.05 4.26 6.93
N SER A 148 -10.77 4.35 8.05
CA SER A 148 -12.23 4.47 8.06
C SER A 148 -12.69 5.71 7.28
N ARG A 149 -12.03 6.85 7.48
CA ARG A 149 -12.34 8.09 6.77
C ARG A 149 -12.19 7.94 5.25
N PHE A 150 -11.17 7.22 4.77
CA PHE A 150 -11.03 6.94 3.34
C PHE A 150 -12.10 5.96 2.85
N GLN A 151 -12.41 4.91 3.61
CA GLN A 151 -13.43 3.92 3.25
C GLN A 151 -14.82 4.56 3.13
N GLU A 152 -15.20 5.40 4.10
CA GLU A 152 -16.49 6.09 4.13
C GLU A 152 -16.66 7.10 2.98
N ALA A 153 -15.58 7.76 2.57
CA ALA A 153 -15.61 8.73 1.48
C ALA A 153 -15.52 8.10 0.09
N MET A 154 -15.15 6.81 0.00
CA MET A 154 -14.92 6.13 -1.27
C MET A 154 -16.19 5.48 -1.82
N ASP A 155 -16.44 5.74 -3.09
CA ASP A 155 -17.51 5.15 -3.88
C ASP A 155 -16.96 4.48 -5.15
N GLY A 156 -17.83 3.86 -5.94
CA GLY A 156 -17.43 3.18 -7.19
C GLY A 156 -16.65 4.11 -8.15
N PRO A 157 -17.16 5.30 -8.50
CA PRO A 157 -16.46 6.28 -9.33
C PRO A 157 -15.08 6.73 -8.81
N SER A 158 -14.98 7.10 -7.53
CA SER A 158 -13.71 7.54 -6.93
C SER A 158 -12.72 6.39 -6.84
N ARG A 159 -13.16 5.18 -6.47
CA ARG A 159 -12.32 3.97 -6.51
C ARG A 159 -11.73 3.75 -7.90
N ARG A 160 -12.55 3.84 -8.96
CA ARG A 160 -12.09 3.74 -10.35
C ARG A 160 -11.00 4.75 -10.66
N LEU A 161 -11.26 6.02 -10.34
CA LEU A 161 -10.32 7.10 -10.60
C LEU A 161 -9.00 6.92 -9.83
N ILE A 162 -9.04 6.52 -8.55
CA ILE A 162 -7.84 6.24 -7.75
C ILE A 162 -6.98 5.18 -8.43
N VAL A 163 -7.57 4.06 -8.86
CA VAL A 163 -6.80 2.98 -9.49
C VAL A 163 -6.23 3.44 -10.84
N GLN A 164 -7.02 4.14 -11.65
CA GLN A 164 -6.55 4.71 -12.92
C GLN A 164 -5.38 5.68 -12.72
N THR A 165 -5.50 6.62 -11.78
CA THR A 165 -4.46 7.59 -11.43
C THR A 165 -3.19 6.87 -10.97
N LYS A 166 -3.30 5.90 -10.07
CA LYS A 166 -2.12 5.12 -9.62
C LYS A 166 -1.44 4.40 -10.78
N ARG A 167 -2.21 3.76 -11.66
CA ARG A 167 -1.67 3.07 -12.84
C ARG A 167 -0.96 4.04 -13.79
N ALA A 168 -1.53 5.21 -14.02
CA ALA A 168 -0.94 6.26 -14.85
C ALA A 168 0.32 6.89 -14.25
N LEU A 169 0.51 6.76 -12.93
CA LEU A 169 1.68 7.25 -12.20
C LEU A 169 2.69 6.15 -11.87
N LEU A 170 2.55 4.93 -12.40
CA LEU A 170 3.56 3.89 -12.17
C LEU A 170 4.90 4.31 -12.77
N THR A 171 5.92 4.32 -11.94
CA THR A 171 7.32 4.52 -12.33
C THR A 171 7.87 3.27 -13.03
N PRO A 172 9.05 3.35 -13.68
CA PRO A 172 9.71 2.16 -14.25
C PRO A 172 9.98 1.04 -13.24
N ALA A 173 10.01 1.36 -11.94
CA ALA A 173 10.14 0.40 -10.86
C ALA A 173 8.82 -0.31 -10.51
N GLY A 174 7.73 -0.07 -11.25
CA GLY A 174 6.44 -0.72 -11.05
C GLY A 174 5.70 -0.27 -9.79
N ARG A 175 5.93 0.97 -9.33
CA ARG A 175 5.27 1.56 -8.15
C ARG A 175 4.97 3.03 -8.40
N THR A 176 3.99 3.61 -7.69
CA THR A 176 3.79 5.06 -7.71
C THR A 176 4.96 5.78 -7.01
N PRO A 177 5.12 7.10 -7.23
CA PRO A 177 6.14 7.87 -6.55
C PRO A 177 6.07 7.73 -5.02
N VAL A 178 7.22 7.84 -4.36
CA VAL A 178 7.33 7.71 -2.90
C VAL A 178 6.38 8.72 -2.23
N LEU A 179 5.64 8.30 -1.20
CA LEU A 179 4.66 9.12 -0.46
C LEU A 179 3.44 9.62 -1.26
N SER A 180 3.28 9.22 -2.52
CA SER A 180 2.14 9.68 -3.35
C SER A 180 0.77 9.12 -2.93
N GLY A 181 0.72 7.93 -2.31
CA GLY A 181 -0.53 7.19 -2.09
C GLY A 181 -1.57 7.97 -1.30
N ILE A 182 -1.19 8.50 -0.13
CA ILE A 182 -2.09 9.28 0.74
C ILE A 182 -2.60 10.54 0.03
N HIS A 183 -1.72 11.24 -0.70
CA HIS A 183 -2.09 12.45 -1.41
C HIS A 183 -2.98 12.18 -2.63
N ILE A 184 -2.84 11.03 -3.29
CA ILE A 184 -3.80 10.61 -4.33
C ILE A 184 -5.20 10.44 -3.73
N TYR A 185 -5.32 9.83 -2.55
CA TYR A 185 -6.61 9.67 -1.89
C TYR A 185 -7.20 11.03 -1.48
N GLU A 186 -6.39 11.90 -0.88
CA GLU A 186 -6.84 13.25 -0.48
C GLU A 186 -7.31 14.08 -1.68
N ALA A 187 -6.54 14.08 -2.77
CA ALA A 187 -6.85 14.79 -4.00
C ALA A 187 -8.23 14.40 -4.54
N ILE A 188 -8.50 13.11 -4.61
CA ILE A 188 -9.71 12.58 -5.25
C ILE A 188 -10.91 12.63 -4.30
N LEU A 189 -10.75 12.17 -3.06
CA LEU A 189 -11.86 11.97 -2.13
C LEU A 189 -12.28 13.27 -1.44
N PHE A 190 -11.33 14.16 -1.12
CA PHE A 190 -11.62 15.34 -0.30
C PHE A 190 -11.47 16.66 -1.07
N ARG A 191 -10.57 16.72 -2.05
CA ARG A 191 -10.43 17.91 -2.92
C ARG A 191 -11.24 17.83 -4.20
N GLY A 192 -11.81 16.66 -4.50
CA GLY A 192 -12.67 16.45 -5.67
C GLY A 192 -11.93 16.55 -7.00
N LEU A 193 -10.60 16.43 -7.03
CA LEU A 193 -9.81 16.51 -8.26
C LEU A 193 -10.11 15.29 -9.15
N ARG A 194 -10.35 15.55 -10.44
CA ARG A 194 -10.78 14.51 -11.40
C ARG A 194 -9.81 14.31 -12.57
N SER A 195 -9.02 15.32 -12.93
CA SER A 195 -8.07 15.21 -14.03
C SER A 195 -6.70 14.73 -13.52
N LEU A 196 -5.98 13.97 -14.35
CA LEU A 196 -4.63 13.51 -14.00
C LEU A 196 -3.67 14.69 -13.82
N ASP A 197 -3.82 15.76 -14.60
CA ASP A 197 -2.92 16.92 -14.53
C ASP A 197 -3.14 17.76 -13.28
N ASP A 198 -4.39 17.94 -12.84
CA ASP A 198 -4.69 18.59 -11.55
C ASP A 198 -4.14 17.77 -10.39
N ILE A 199 -4.29 16.44 -10.44
CA ILE A 199 -3.77 15.55 -9.41
C ILE A 199 -2.24 15.62 -9.40
N ARG A 200 -1.56 15.59 -10.55
CA ARG A 200 -0.10 15.73 -10.63
C ARG A 200 0.37 17.06 -10.03
N SER A 201 -0.34 18.15 -10.33
CA SER A 201 -0.02 19.47 -9.79
C SER A 201 -0.15 19.49 -8.26
N TYR A 202 -1.24 18.93 -7.73
CA TYR A 202 -1.43 18.77 -6.30
C TYR A 202 -0.31 17.93 -5.64
N LEU A 203 0.07 16.80 -6.24
CA LEU A 203 1.14 15.95 -5.71
C LEU A 203 2.48 16.70 -5.63
N ARG A 204 2.82 17.51 -6.63
CA ARG A 204 4.03 18.36 -6.60
C ARG A 204 3.96 19.41 -5.49
N GLU A 205 2.80 20.01 -5.27
CA GLU A 205 2.59 20.95 -4.14
C GLU A 205 2.75 20.27 -2.78
N GLN A 206 2.42 18.98 -2.67
CA GLN A 206 2.66 18.18 -1.46
C GLN A 206 4.12 17.68 -1.35
N GLY A 207 5.00 18.06 -2.27
CA GLY A 207 6.42 17.67 -2.25
C GLY A 207 6.68 16.24 -2.72
N VAL A 208 5.76 15.65 -3.49
CA VAL A 208 5.96 14.33 -4.10
C VAL A 208 6.87 14.46 -5.33
N ASP A 209 8.09 13.94 -5.23
CA ASP A 209 9.05 13.92 -6.33
C ASP A 209 8.68 12.88 -7.42
N GLY A 210 9.00 13.18 -8.68
CA GLY A 210 8.87 12.21 -9.79
C GLY A 210 7.46 12.06 -10.36
N VAL A 211 6.62 13.09 -10.23
CA VAL A 211 5.23 13.19 -10.73
C VAL A 211 5.12 14.10 -11.94
#